data_AF-X6L9B0-F1
#
_entry.id   AF-X6L9B0-F1
#
_cell.length_a   1.000
_cell.length_b   1.000
_cell.length_c   1.000
_cell.angle_alpha   90.00
_cell.angle_beta   90.00
_cell.angle_gamma   90.00
#
_symmetry.space_group_name_H-M   'P 1'
#
loop_
_entity.id
_entity.type
_entity.pdbx_description
1 polymer ?
#
loop_
_entity_poly.entity_id
_entity_poly.type
_entity_poly.pdbx_seq_one_letter_code
_entity_poly.pdbx_strand_id
1 'polypeptide(L)'
;MKHLKEQVIQVTPKKTDEVLLAIIDGDGCQIETDESVIQAFKKDPVYFTIQVQSEGISKVKENEQLTREKEEIPEPLDFKKHWNKFWRKCNAEASKKVEQMIQSNEQGLIVIAYNTLKWKNRRDNLSSISNLVNSKENDIKEFGVYCMYVIKRRVIILEDIHIDGNIYAIDCELQCKGSNTIINQQELKQSIIPIQWDMEIHHNIPVTLQNLIDKQQQYLQENIFEDALFHSQQHLQLCINTFGLNHPFVADSYNYLGSVYREKKEYVESIEYYNKALTISLN
;
A
#
# COMPACT_ATOMS: atom_id res chain seq x y z
N MET A 1 18.13 1.54 28.13
CA MET A 1 17.51 0.29 27.65
C MET A 1 16.57 -0.35 28.67
N LYS A 2 17.03 -0.80 29.84
CA LYS A 2 16.17 -1.44 30.85
C LYS A 2 14.96 -0.59 31.23
N HIS A 3 15.20 0.69 31.52
CA HIS A 3 14.14 1.65 31.85
C HIS A 3 13.15 1.88 30.70
N LEU A 4 13.62 1.92 29.46
CA LEU A 4 12.75 2.06 28.28
C LEU A 4 11.82 0.85 28.13
N LYS A 5 12.34 -0.38 28.30
CA LYS A 5 11.50 -1.59 28.28
C LYS A 5 10.43 -1.55 29.38
N GLU A 6 10.78 -1.12 30.58
CA GLU A 6 9.83 -0.97 31.69
C GLU A 6 8.72 0.04 31.36
N GLN A 7 9.07 1.21 30.81
CA GLN A 7 8.08 2.21 30.38
C GLN A 7 7.19 1.67 29.25
N VAL A 8 7.78 1.01 28.25
CA VAL A 8 7.04 0.38 27.13
C VAL A 8 6.01 -0.62 27.66
N ILE A 9 6.38 -1.49 28.59
CA ILE A 9 5.46 -2.46 29.22
C ILE A 9 4.32 -1.76 29.99
N GLN A 10 4.57 -0.59 30.58
CA GLN A 10 3.54 0.17 31.31
C GLN A 10 2.49 0.79 30.38
N VAL A 11 2.89 1.24 29.19
CA VAL A 11 2.00 1.94 28.25
C VAL A 11 1.39 1.02 27.18
N THR A 12 1.93 -0.19 27.01
CA THR A 12 1.36 -1.18 26.08
C THR A 12 0.04 -1.71 26.65
N PRO A 13 -1.07 -1.73 25.87
CA PRO A 13 -2.34 -2.28 26.33
C PRO A 13 -2.14 -3.75 26.73
N LYS A 14 -2.18 -4.05 28.02
CA LYS A 14 -2.00 -5.43 28.53
C LYS A 14 -3.16 -6.31 28.09
N LYS A 15 -3.00 -7.05 26.99
CA LYS A 15 -3.66 -8.35 26.82
C LYS A 15 -2.81 -9.38 27.53
N THR A 16 -3.46 -10.27 28.28
CA THR A 16 -2.85 -11.04 29.38
C THR A 16 -1.76 -12.04 29.01
N ASP A 17 -1.37 -12.15 27.73
CA ASP A 17 -0.45 -13.16 27.22
C ASP A 17 0.50 -12.62 26.12
N GLU A 18 0.82 -11.32 26.08
CA GLU A 18 1.69 -10.74 25.02
C GLU A 18 3.16 -10.61 25.44
N VAL A 19 4.06 -11.20 24.66
CA VAL A 19 5.52 -11.13 24.79
C VAL A 19 6.07 -10.03 23.89
N LEU A 20 6.80 -9.09 24.47
CA LEU A 20 7.55 -8.05 23.74
C LEU A 20 8.67 -8.68 22.90
N LEU A 21 8.57 -8.58 21.58
CA LEU A 21 9.58 -9.07 20.63
C LEU A 21 10.68 -8.04 20.38
N ALA A 22 10.31 -6.82 20.00
CA ALA A 22 11.25 -5.79 19.61
C ALA A 22 10.69 -4.39 19.90
N ILE A 23 11.60 -3.46 20.19
CA ILE A 23 11.35 -2.02 20.14
C ILE A 23 12.12 -1.51 18.94
N ILE A 24 11.46 -0.77 18.06
CA ILE A 24 12.04 -0.24 16.83
C ILE A 24 11.89 1.28 16.87
N ASP A 25 12.93 2.04 16.54
CA ASP A 25 12.82 3.50 16.47
C ASP A 25 12.12 4.00 15.20
N GLY A 26 11.97 5.33 15.11
CA GLY A 26 11.39 6.00 13.95
C GLY A 26 12.16 5.83 12.64
N ASP A 27 13.36 5.25 12.66
CA ASP A 27 14.15 4.93 11.46
C ASP A 27 14.08 3.44 11.08
N GLY A 28 13.30 2.65 11.82
CA GLY A 28 13.18 1.21 11.62
C GLY A 28 14.34 0.41 12.21
N CYS A 29 15.19 1.00 13.06
CA CYS A 29 16.29 0.31 13.72
C CYS A 29 15.83 -0.35 15.02
N GLN A 30 16.30 -1.57 15.28
CA GLN A 30 16.02 -2.25 16.55
C GLN A 30 16.77 -1.57 17.71
N ILE A 31 16.05 -1.35 18.80
CA ILE A 31 16.53 -0.76 20.02
C ILE A 31 16.86 -1.89 20.99
N GLU A 32 18.15 -2.21 21.10
CA GLU A 32 18.66 -3.34 21.88
C GLU A 32 19.65 -2.92 22.98
N THR A 33 20.30 -1.77 22.80
CA THR A 33 21.39 -1.27 23.66
C THR A 33 21.11 0.13 24.19
N ASP A 34 21.78 0.55 25.26
CA ASP A 34 21.69 1.92 25.75
C ASP A 34 22.14 2.94 24.71
N GLU A 35 23.13 2.60 23.89
CA GLU A 35 23.55 3.43 22.76
C GLU A 35 22.45 3.61 21.73
N SER A 36 21.75 2.53 21.34
CA SER A 36 20.63 2.61 20.40
C SER A 36 19.48 3.48 20.93
N VAL A 37 19.22 3.44 22.24
CA VAL A 37 18.29 4.36 22.90
C VAL A 37 18.78 5.80 22.76
N ILE A 38 20.04 6.07 23.09
CA ILE A 38 20.59 7.43 22.99
C ILE A 38 20.47 7.97 21.56
N GLN A 39 20.71 7.13 20.54
CA GLN A 39 20.57 7.54 19.14
C GLN A 39 19.11 7.86 18.78
N ALA A 40 18.14 7.03 19.17
CA ALA A 40 16.73 7.28 18.91
C ALA A 40 16.25 8.61 19.52
N PHE A 41 16.77 8.98 20.69
CA PHE A 41 16.45 10.23 21.38
C PHE A 41 17.15 11.47 20.81
N LYS A 42 18.00 11.34 19.78
CA LYS A 42 18.53 12.50 19.06
C LYS A 42 17.52 13.14 18.10
N LYS A 43 16.41 12.46 17.81
CA LYS A 43 15.35 12.95 16.93
C LYS A 43 14.19 13.52 17.75
N ASP A 44 13.56 14.57 17.24
CA ASP A 44 12.38 15.18 17.87
C ASP A 44 11.27 15.33 16.82
N PRO A 45 10.08 14.74 17.02
CA PRO A 45 9.71 13.84 18.13
C PRO A 45 10.32 12.44 18.01
N VAL A 46 10.52 11.78 19.15
CA VAL A 46 10.97 10.38 19.22
C VAL A 46 9.79 9.43 19.02
N TYR A 47 9.88 8.55 18.02
CA TYR A 47 8.90 7.48 17.78
C TYR A 47 9.48 6.11 18.12
N PHE A 48 8.65 5.26 18.72
CA PHE A 48 8.95 3.85 18.92
C PHE A 48 7.78 2.99 18.43
N THR A 49 8.11 1.95 17.67
CA THR A 49 7.23 0.83 17.36
C THR A 49 7.49 -0.31 18.32
N ILE A 50 6.42 -0.89 18.84
CA ILE A 50 6.49 -2.03 19.75
C ILE A 50 5.93 -3.24 19.01
N GLN A 51 6.77 -4.26 18.79
CA GLN A 51 6.32 -5.55 18.25
C GLN A 51 6.07 -6.52 19.39
N VAL A 52 4.88 -7.11 19.46
CA VAL A 52 4.46 -8.08 20.47
C VAL A 52 3.92 -9.36 19.83
N GLN A 53 4.05 -10.49 20.51
CA GLN A 53 3.49 -11.78 20.11
C GLN A 53 2.65 -12.38 21.25
N SER A 54 1.45 -12.88 20.97
CA SER A 54 0.63 -13.59 21.96
C SER A 54 1.11 -15.03 22.21
N GLU A 55 1.34 -15.41 23.47
CA GLU A 55 1.74 -16.74 23.96
C GLU A 55 0.69 -17.83 23.68
N GLY A 56 -0.59 -17.47 23.50
CA GLY A 56 -1.65 -18.40 23.09
C GLY A 56 -1.39 -19.05 21.71
N ILE A 57 -0.51 -18.46 20.90
CA ILE A 57 -0.13 -18.95 19.58
C ILE A 57 1.10 -19.87 19.66
N SER A 58 1.83 -19.91 20.79
CA SER A 58 3.05 -20.71 20.92
C SER A 58 2.78 -22.22 21.03
N LYS A 59 1.64 -22.64 21.62
CA LYS A 59 1.21 -24.06 21.60
C LYS A 59 0.54 -24.49 20.30
N VAL A 60 0.14 -23.51 19.49
CA VAL A 60 -0.40 -23.74 18.16
C VAL A 60 0.73 -23.79 17.13
N LYS A 61 1.84 -23.06 17.34
CA LYS A 61 2.98 -23.02 16.40
C LYS A 61 3.84 -24.29 16.34
N GLU A 62 3.96 -25.09 17.41
CA GLU A 62 4.67 -26.38 17.33
C GLU A 62 3.84 -27.50 16.67
N ASN A 63 2.51 -27.40 16.65
CA ASN A 63 1.63 -28.33 15.95
C ASN A 63 1.06 -27.81 14.61
N GLU A 64 1.20 -26.52 14.30
CA GLU A 64 0.91 -25.95 12.96
C GLU A 64 2.14 -25.87 12.06
N GLN A 65 3.33 -26.20 12.56
CA GLN A 65 4.55 -26.33 11.73
C GLN A 65 4.63 -27.65 10.94
N LEU A 66 3.71 -28.58 11.18
CA LEU A 66 3.39 -29.66 10.25
C LEU A 66 1.90 -29.54 9.88
N THR A 67 1.58 -29.49 8.59
CA THR A 67 0.22 -29.38 8.00
C THR A 67 -0.48 -28.01 7.98
N ARG A 68 0.28 -26.92 7.80
CA ARG A 68 -0.17 -25.93 6.81
C ARG A 68 0.66 -26.11 5.57
N GLU A 69 0.08 -26.84 4.61
CA GLU A 69 0.37 -26.55 3.21
C GLU A 69 0.38 -25.04 3.06
N LYS A 70 1.38 -24.51 2.34
CA LYS A 70 1.31 -23.16 1.82
C LYS A 70 0.05 -23.09 0.96
N GLU A 71 -1.10 -22.80 1.56
CA GLU A 71 -2.12 -22.04 0.87
C GLU A 71 -1.43 -20.70 0.62
N GLU A 72 -0.73 -20.63 -0.52
CA GLU A 72 -0.34 -19.39 -1.14
C GLU A 72 -1.61 -18.56 -1.15
N ILE A 73 -1.70 -17.58 -0.24
CA ILE A 73 -2.57 -16.43 -0.46
C ILE A 73 -2.03 -15.89 -1.79
N PRO A 74 -2.75 -16.09 -2.90
CA PRO A 74 -2.10 -15.99 -4.18
C PRO A 74 -1.82 -14.51 -4.39
N GLU A 75 -0.54 -14.12 -4.48
CA GLU A 75 -0.10 -12.72 -4.49
C GLU A 75 -0.91 -11.95 -5.54
N PRO A 76 -1.91 -11.14 -5.14
CA PRO A 76 -2.95 -10.66 -6.05
C PRO A 76 -2.49 -9.46 -6.89
N LEU A 77 -1.18 -9.23 -6.95
CA LEU A 77 -0.54 -8.22 -7.78
C LEU A 77 0.80 -8.78 -8.25
N ASP A 78 1.08 -8.66 -9.54
CA ASP A 78 2.46 -8.66 -10.01
C ASP A 78 3.11 -7.35 -9.51
N PHE A 79 3.54 -7.37 -8.24
CA PHE A 79 4.22 -6.26 -7.57
C PHE A 79 5.41 -5.79 -8.42
N LYS A 80 6.13 -6.70 -9.07
CA LYS A 80 7.27 -6.35 -9.93
C LYS A 80 6.85 -5.50 -11.13
N LYS A 81 5.65 -5.71 -11.66
CA LYS A 81 5.14 -4.99 -12.83
C LYS A 81 4.46 -3.66 -12.48
N HIS A 82 3.63 -3.64 -11.45
CA HIS A 82 2.77 -2.48 -11.18
C HIS A 82 3.24 -1.56 -10.04
N TRP A 83 4.21 -1.94 -9.21
CA TRP A 83 4.59 -1.19 -8.01
C TRP A 83 5.41 0.09 -8.27
N ASN A 84 4.80 1.08 -8.90
CA ASN A 84 5.37 2.41 -9.09
C ASN A 84 4.48 3.52 -8.51
N LYS A 85 5.02 4.73 -8.40
CA LYS A 85 4.31 5.88 -7.82
C LYS A 85 2.95 6.16 -8.46
N PHE A 86 2.80 5.95 -9.76
CA PHE A 86 1.55 6.22 -10.46
C PHE A 86 0.48 5.18 -10.16
N TRP A 87 0.87 3.92 -10.01
CA TRP A 87 -0.03 2.86 -9.59
C TRP A 87 -0.59 3.10 -8.19
N ARG A 88 0.29 3.43 -7.23
CA ARG A 88 -0.10 3.74 -5.85
C ARG A 88 -1.06 4.94 -5.79
N LYS A 89 -0.73 6.02 -6.49
CA LYS A 89 -1.57 7.22 -6.58
C LYS A 89 -2.93 6.94 -7.21
N CYS A 90 -2.95 6.18 -8.30
CA CYS A 90 -4.19 5.80 -8.98
C CYS A 90 -5.09 4.94 -8.07
N ASN A 91 -4.51 3.97 -7.35
CA ASN A 91 -5.25 3.15 -6.40
C ASN A 91 -5.81 3.96 -5.23
N ALA A 92 -5.02 4.88 -4.64
CA ALA A 92 -5.51 5.75 -3.58
C ALA A 92 -6.67 6.64 -4.06
N GLU A 93 -6.60 7.18 -5.28
CA GLU A 93 -7.68 7.97 -5.87
C GLU A 93 -8.92 7.13 -6.19
N ALA A 94 -8.74 5.90 -6.66
CA ALA A 94 -9.84 4.97 -6.87
C ALA A 94 -10.54 4.63 -5.56
N SER A 95 -9.78 4.36 -4.50
CA SER A 95 -10.34 4.08 -3.18
C SER A 95 -11.16 5.24 -2.64
N LYS A 96 -10.68 6.49 -2.75
CA LYS A 96 -11.48 7.69 -2.40
C LYS A 96 -12.79 7.73 -3.17
N LYS A 97 -12.74 7.35 -4.45
CA LYS A 97 -13.92 7.35 -5.31
C LYS A 97 -14.90 6.23 -4.95
N VAL A 98 -14.41 5.05 -4.57
CA VAL A 98 -15.23 3.96 -4.00
C VAL A 98 -15.98 4.46 -2.78
N GLU A 99 -15.29 5.06 -1.82
CA GLU A 99 -15.92 5.58 -0.60
C GLU A 99 -16.99 6.63 -0.91
N GLN A 100 -16.69 7.59 -1.79
CA GLN A 100 -17.64 8.61 -2.22
C GLN A 100 -18.90 8.00 -2.85
N MET A 101 -18.73 6.99 -3.71
CA MET A 101 -19.85 6.31 -4.36
C MET A 101 -20.72 5.56 -3.34
N ILE A 102 -20.10 4.85 -2.39
CA ILE A 102 -20.81 4.17 -1.30
C ILE A 102 -21.61 5.18 -0.46
N GLN A 103 -20.98 6.28 -0.03
CA GLN A 103 -21.64 7.32 0.78
C GLN A 103 -22.78 8.01 0.04
N SER A 104 -22.67 8.13 -1.29
CA SER A 104 -23.70 8.74 -2.14
C SER A 104 -24.77 7.75 -2.58
N ASN A 105 -24.72 6.49 -2.11
CA ASN A 105 -25.59 5.39 -2.54
C ASN A 105 -25.61 5.23 -4.07
N GLU A 106 -24.46 5.47 -4.70
CA GLU A 106 -24.21 5.24 -6.12
C GLU A 106 -23.75 3.80 -6.35
N GLN A 107 -23.93 3.35 -7.58
CA GLN A 107 -23.58 2.00 -8.01
C GLN A 107 -22.76 2.05 -9.30
N GLY A 108 -21.86 1.08 -9.46
CA GLY A 108 -21.00 1.01 -10.63
C GLY A 108 -19.70 0.25 -10.43
N LEU A 109 -18.81 0.44 -11.39
CA LEU A 109 -17.50 -0.20 -11.45
C LEU A 109 -16.43 0.88 -11.57
N ILE A 110 -15.38 0.77 -10.76
CA ILE A 110 -14.16 1.54 -10.94
C ILE A 110 -13.08 0.60 -11.46
N VAL A 111 -12.44 0.96 -12.57
CA VAL A 111 -11.40 0.16 -13.21
C VAL A 111 -10.11 0.96 -13.26
N ILE A 112 -9.04 0.40 -12.73
CA ILE A 112 -7.67 0.86 -12.92
C ILE A 112 -7.03 -0.07 -13.95
N ALA A 113 -6.50 0.50 -15.04
CA ALA A 113 -5.87 -0.27 -16.09
C ALA A 113 -4.50 0.31 -16.49
N TYR A 114 -3.54 -0.58 -16.72
CA TYR A 114 -2.22 -0.28 -17.25
C TYR A 114 -2.21 -0.13 -18.77
N ASN A 115 -1.38 0.80 -19.26
CA ASN A 115 -0.99 0.94 -20.66
C ASN A 115 -2.16 1.13 -21.64
N THR A 116 -3.09 1.98 -21.27
CA THR A 116 -4.27 2.35 -22.07
C THR A 116 -3.91 3.11 -23.35
N LEU A 117 -2.71 3.69 -23.43
CA LEU A 117 -2.16 4.26 -24.68
C LEU A 117 -1.96 3.20 -25.77
N LYS A 118 -1.61 1.94 -25.42
CA LYS A 118 -1.61 0.83 -26.38
C LYS A 118 -3.01 0.40 -26.79
N TRP A 119 -4.01 0.63 -25.93
CA TRP A 119 -5.38 0.37 -26.31
C TRP A 119 -5.81 1.31 -27.44
N LYS A 120 -5.36 2.58 -27.47
CA LYS A 120 -5.66 3.58 -28.54
C LYS A 120 -5.35 3.09 -29.96
N ASN A 121 -4.41 2.16 -30.10
CA ASN A 121 -3.96 1.62 -31.38
C ASN A 121 -4.53 0.22 -31.72
N ARG A 122 -5.18 -0.46 -30.78
CA ARG A 122 -5.84 -1.76 -31.03
C ARG A 122 -7.35 -1.57 -31.04
N ARG A 123 -7.97 -1.78 -32.21
CA ARG A 123 -9.43 -1.68 -32.40
C ARG A 123 -10.25 -2.64 -31.53
N ASP A 124 -9.60 -3.60 -30.86
CA ASP A 124 -10.28 -4.79 -30.35
C ASP A 124 -10.65 -4.72 -28.84
N ASN A 125 -9.91 -3.97 -27.99
CA ASN A 125 -10.18 -3.92 -26.53
C ASN A 125 -10.63 -2.55 -26.00
N LEU A 126 -10.38 -1.47 -26.75
CA LEU A 126 -10.70 -0.11 -26.30
C LEU A 126 -12.20 0.20 -26.43
N SER A 127 -12.88 -0.40 -27.41
CA SER A 127 -14.29 -0.14 -27.68
C SER A 127 -15.16 -0.48 -26.48
N SER A 128 -14.97 -1.62 -25.82
CA SER A 128 -15.91 -2.08 -24.79
C SER A 128 -15.89 -1.24 -23.50
N ILE A 129 -14.73 -0.95 -22.89
CA ILE A 129 -14.67 -0.13 -21.66
C ILE A 129 -14.96 1.34 -21.95
N SER A 130 -14.39 1.92 -23.01
CA SER A 130 -14.63 3.33 -23.33
C SER A 130 -16.09 3.60 -23.72
N ASN A 131 -16.78 2.63 -24.33
CA ASN A 131 -18.23 2.72 -24.60
C ASN A 131 -19.09 2.58 -23.34
N LEU A 132 -18.58 1.94 -22.27
CA LEU A 132 -19.28 1.82 -20.99
C LEU A 132 -19.19 3.10 -20.16
N VAL A 133 -18.11 3.86 -20.33
CA VAL A 133 -17.90 5.15 -19.69
C VAL A 133 -18.74 6.21 -20.39
N ASN A 134 -19.63 6.88 -19.66
CA ASN A 134 -20.31 8.06 -20.18
C ASN A 134 -19.23 9.14 -20.36
N SER A 135 -19.14 9.75 -21.54
CA SER A 135 -18.05 10.68 -21.91
C SER A 135 -18.11 12.04 -21.17
N LYS A 136 -18.29 12.04 -19.85
CA LYS A 136 -18.16 13.23 -19.00
C LYS A 136 -16.72 13.34 -18.52
N GLU A 137 -16.25 14.58 -18.39
CA GLU A 137 -14.86 14.97 -18.08
C GLU A 137 -14.27 14.32 -16.81
N ASN A 138 -15.10 13.80 -15.89
CA ASN A 138 -14.67 13.25 -14.60
C ASN A 138 -14.66 11.72 -14.50
N ASP A 139 -15.12 11.01 -15.53
CA ASP A 139 -15.26 9.54 -15.48
C ASP A 139 -13.98 8.81 -15.93
N ILE A 140 -12.96 9.55 -16.40
CA ILE A 140 -11.63 9.03 -16.75
C ILE A 140 -10.56 9.95 -16.13
N LYS A 141 -9.62 9.38 -15.38
CA LYS A 141 -8.43 10.09 -14.88
C LYS A 141 -7.15 9.36 -15.28
N GLU A 142 -6.14 10.10 -15.74
CA GLU A 142 -4.85 9.56 -16.16
C GLU A 142 -3.78 9.76 -15.07
N PHE A 143 -2.98 8.71 -14.83
CA PHE A 143 -1.86 8.69 -13.89
C PHE A 143 -0.65 8.06 -14.60
N GLY A 144 0.08 8.87 -15.36
CA GLY A 144 1.18 8.37 -16.19
C GLY A 144 0.71 7.33 -17.21
N VAL A 145 1.10 6.07 -17.03
CA VAL A 145 0.70 4.95 -17.89
C VAL A 145 -0.57 4.23 -17.43
N TYR A 146 -1.18 4.66 -16.33
CA TYR A 146 -2.42 4.09 -15.81
C TYR A 146 -3.60 5.02 -16.07
N CYS A 147 -4.78 4.44 -16.28
CA CYS A 147 -6.04 5.18 -16.24
C CYS A 147 -6.98 4.57 -15.20
N MET A 148 -7.69 5.45 -14.53
CA MET A 148 -8.85 5.13 -13.70
C MET A 148 -10.12 5.47 -14.47
N TYR A 149 -11.03 4.52 -14.59
CA TYR A 149 -12.34 4.65 -15.22
C TYR A 149 -13.43 4.49 -14.17
N VAL A 150 -14.47 5.31 -14.25
CA VAL A 150 -15.65 5.24 -13.37
C VAL A 150 -16.88 4.97 -14.24
N ILE A 151 -17.52 3.81 -14.05
CA ILE A 151 -18.67 3.36 -14.82
C ILE A 151 -19.86 3.27 -13.88
N LYS A 152 -20.76 4.27 -13.92
CA LYS A 152 -21.94 4.31 -13.04
C LYS A 152 -23.14 3.59 -13.69
N ARG A 153 -23.23 2.27 -13.51
CA ARG A 153 -24.33 1.44 -14.02
C ARG A 153 -24.65 0.30 -13.07
N ARG A 154 -25.92 -0.08 -13.01
CA ARG A 154 -26.38 -1.24 -12.22
C ARG A 154 -25.87 -2.57 -12.75
N VAL A 155 -25.94 -2.74 -14.06
CA VAL A 155 -25.55 -3.98 -14.74
C VAL A 155 -24.45 -3.62 -15.72
N ILE A 156 -23.30 -4.28 -15.57
CA ILE A 156 -22.10 -4.04 -16.37
C ILE A 156 -21.70 -5.35 -17.00
N ILE A 157 -21.65 -5.35 -18.34
CA ILE A 157 -21.30 -6.52 -19.12
C ILE A 157 -19.89 -6.28 -19.67
N LEU A 158 -18.95 -7.11 -19.25
CA LEU A 158 -17.60 -7.17 -19.81
C LEU A 158 -17.55 -8.32 -20.82
N GLU A 159 -17.20 -8.04 -22.07
CA GLU A 159 -17.16 -9.04 -23.16
C GLU A 159 -15.81 -9.01 -23.86
N ASP A 160 -15.09 -10.13 -23.77
CA ASP A 160 -13.71 -10.33 -24.25
C ASP A 160 -12.72 -9.23 -23.80
N ILE A 161 -12.87 -8.77 -22.55
CA ILE A 161 -12.04 -7.72 -21.97
C ILE A 161 -10.91 -8.34 -21.13
N HIS A 162 -9.71 -7.83 -21.38
CA HIS A 162 -8.52 -8.09 -20.59
C HIS A 162 -8.11 -6.83 -19.81
N ILE A 163 -8.29 -6.87 -18.48
CA ILE A 163 -7.89 -5.77 -17.59
C ILE A 163 -6.60 -6.17 -16.90
N ASP A 164 -5.57 -5.38 -17.19
CA ASP A 164 -4.27 -5.43 -16.52
C ASP A 164 -4.26 -4.34 -15.44
N GLY A 165 -4.87 -4.66 -14.29
CA GLY A 165 -4.98 -3.76 -13.15
C GLY A 165 -6.07 -4.13 -12.15
N ASN A 166 -6.58 -3.14 -11.41
CA ASN A 166 -7.50 -3.34 -10.28
C ASN A 166 -8.93 -2.94 -10.63
N ILE A 167 -9.92 -3.64 -10.06
CA ILE A 167 -11.34 -3.37 -10.29
C ILE A 167 -12.07 -3.32 -8.95
N TYR A 168 -12.91 -2.31 -8.77
CA TYR A 168 -13.80 -2.17 -7.61
C TYR A 168 -15.25 -2.18 -8.08
N ALA A 169 -16.01 -3.18 -7.65
CA ALA A 169 -17.45 -3.28 -7.90
C ALA A 169 -18.22 -2.70 -6.70
N ILE A 170 -19.15 -1.78 -6.97
CA ILE A 170 -19.89 -1.01 -5.97
C ILE A 170 -21.37 -1.22 -6.25
N ASP A 171 -22.03 -2.06 -5.46
CA ASP A 171 -23.46 -2.38 -5.56
C ASP A 171 -23.97 -2.58 -7.01
N CYS A 172 -23.18 -3.29 -7.83
CA CYS A 172 -23.48 -3.54 -9.23
C CYS A 172 -23.39 -5.02 -9.58
N GLU A 173 -24.20 -5.43 -10.56
CA GLU A 173 -24.12 -6.74 -11.17
C GLU A 173 -23.06 -6.73 -12.29
N LEU A 174 -22.00 -7.51 -12.10
CA LEU A 174 -20.95 -7.69 -13.09
C LEU A 174 -21.16 -9.00 -13.86
N GLN A 175 -21.37 -8.91 -15.17
CA GLN A 175 -21.50 -10.07 -16.06
C GLN A 175 -20.28 -10.16 -16.97
N CYS A 176 -19.63 -11.32 -16.99
CA CYS A 176 -18.48 -11.59 -17.85
C CYS A 176 -18.88 -12.56 -18.97
N LYS A 177 -18.74 -12.14 -20.23
CA LYS A 177 -18.96 -12.95 -21.44
C LYS A 177 -17.64 -13.18 -22.19
N GLY A 178 -17.47 -14.36 -22.78
CA GLY A 178 -16.29 -14.69 -23.57
C GLY A 178 -15.05 -15.05 -22.73
N SER A 179 -13.87 -14.94 -23.35
CA SER A 179 -12.58 -15.26 -22.74
C SER A 179 -12.02 -14.10 -21.91
N ASN A 180 -12.82 -13.59 -20.98
CA ASN A 180 -12.40 -12.51 -20.08
C ASN A 180 -11.29 -13.00 -19.16
N THR A 181 -10.09 -12.45 -19.35
CA THR A 181 -8.96 -12.66 -18.45
C THR A 181 -8.73 -11.34 -17.73
N ILE A 182 -9.36 -11.14 -16.58
CA ILE A 182 -8.83 -10.16 -15.63
C ILE A 182 -7.52 -10.80 -15.17
N ILE A 183 -6.36 -10.14 -15.35
CA ILE A 183 -5.12 -10.68 -14.77
C ILE A 183 -5.20 -10.44 -13.27
N ASN A 184 -5.99 -11.28 -12.61
CA ASN A 184 -5.74 -11.69 -11.26
C ASN A 184 -5.92 -13.21 -11.22
N GLN A 185 -4.76 -13.86 -11.12
CA GLN A 185 -4.49 -15.29 -10.95
C GLN A 185 -4.65 -16.21 -12.15
N GLN A 186 -3.65 -17.08 -12.28
CA GLN A 186 -3.35 -17.96 -13.40
C GLN A 186 -4.48 -18.97 -13.70
N GLU A 187 -4.76 -19.07 -14.99
CA GLU A 187 -5.33 -20.21 -15.74
C GLU A 187 -6.66 -20.83 -15.27
N LEU A 188 -7.69 -20.43 -16.02
CA LEU A 188 -8.93 -21.15 -16.36
C LEU A 188 -9.99 -21.44 -15.27
N LYS A 189 -11.17 -20.87 -15.57
CA LYS A 189 -12.54 -21.22 -15.14
C LYS A 189 -12.93 -20.82 -13.71
N GLN A 190 -13.63 -19.68 -13.66
CA GLN A 190 -14.58 -19.28 -12.62
C GLN A 190 -14.02 -19.17 -11.20
N SER A 191 -13.51 -18.00 -10.84
CA SER A 191 -14.00 -17.24 -9.68
C SER A 191 -13.21 -15.95 -9.56
N ILE A 192 -13.84 -14.81 -9.88
CA ILE A 192 -13.41 -13.57 -9.20
C ILE A 192 -13.79 -13.82 -7.74
N ILE A 193 -12.83 -14.04 -6.86
CA ILE A 193 -13.12 -14.06 -5.42
C ILE A 193 -13.25 -12.59 -5.03
N PRO A 194 -14.48 -12.07 -4.77
CA PRO A 194 -14.62 -10.69 -4.35
C PRO A 194 -13.98 -10.55 -2.97
N ILE A 195 -12.94 -9.73 -2.87
CA ILE A 195 -12.42 -9.30 -1.58
C ILE A 195 -13.45 -8.32 -1.00
N GLN A 196 -13.93 -8.60 0.21
CA GLN A 196 -14.86 -7.71 0.88
C GLN A 196 -14.18 -6.39 1.20
N TRP A 197 -14.88 -5.29 0.93
CA TRP A 197 -14.36 -3.96 1.18
C TRP A 197 -14.19 -3.72 2.68
N ASP A 198 -12.94 -3.59 3.09
CA ASP A 198 -12.55 -3.10 4.40
C ASP A 198 -12.09 -1.64 4.27
N MET A 199 -12.74 -0.73 5.01
CA MET A 199 -12.47 0.71 4.95
C MET A 199 -11.06 1.06 5.44
N GLU A 200 -10.53 0.33 6.41
CA GLU A 200 -9.20 0.61 6.93
C GLU A 200 -8.12 0.20 5.91
N ILE A 201 -8.22 -1.02 5.40
CA ILE A 201 -7.22 -1.63 4.51
C ILE A 201 -7.29 -1.05 3.10
N HIS A 202 -8.49 -0.94 2.52
CA HIS A 202 -8.64 -0.59 1.11
C HIS A 202 -8.78 0.90 0.87
N HIS A 203 -9.08 1.70 1.91
CA HIS A 203 -9.23 3.15 1.80
C HIS A 203 -8.28 3.93 2.70
N ASN A 204 -8.44 3.83 4.02
CA ASN A 204 -7.76 4.73 4.96
C ASN A 204 -6.24 4.63 4.84
N ILE A 205 -5.69 3.40 4.81
CA ILE A 205 -4.26 3.18 4.69
C ILE A 205 -3.71 3.73 3.35
N PRO A 206 -4.19 3.31 2.15
CA PRO A 206 -3.68 3.83 0.88
C PRO A 206 -3.80 5.35 0.75
N VAL A 207 -4.92 5.93 1.21
CA VAL A 207 -5.16 7.38 1.15
C VAL A 207 -4.21 8.12 2.08
N THR A 208 -4.01 7.64 3.29
CA THR A 208 -3.10 8.26 4.26
C THR A 208 -1.66 8.21 3.76
N LEU A 209 -1.21 7.05 3.26
CA LEU A 209 0.12 6.91 2.66
C LEU A 209 0.32 7.89 1.50
N GLN A 210 -0.65 7.98 0.58
CA GLN A 210 -0.56 8.91 -0.54
C GLN A 210 -0.54 10.38 -0.09
N ASN A 211 -1.34 10.75 0.91
CA ASN A 211 -1.35 12.12 1.46
C ASN A 211 -0.01 12.48 2.12
N LEU A 212 0.61 11.55 2.85
CA LEU A 212 1.93 11.76 3.45
C LEU A 212 3.00 12.00 2.37
N ILE A 213 2.97 11.23 1.28
CA ILE A 213 3.88 11.42 0.14
C ILE A 213 3.62 12.76 -0.56
N ASP A 214 2.36 13.13 -0.81
CA ASP A 214 2.04 14.38 -1.49
C ASP A 214 2.50 15.60 -0.66
N LYS A 215 2.31 15.58 0.67
CA LYS A 215 2.84 16.62 1.58
C LYS A 215 4.37 16.65 1.59
N GLN A 216 5.00 15.48 1.70
CA GLN A 216 6.46 15.36 1.65
C GLN A 216 7.04 16.00 0.37
N GLN A 217 6.43 15.72 -0.78
CA GLN A 217 6.86 16.29 -2.06
C GLN A 217 6.63 17.80 -2.12
N GLN A 218 5.49 18.28 -1.60
CA GLN A 218 5.21 19.71 -1.52
C GLN A 218 6.29 20.43 -0.70
N TYR A 219 6.59 19.95 0.51
CA TYR A 219 7.60 20.56 1.37
C TYR A 219 9.01 20.51 0.76
N LEU A 220 9.34 19.45 -0.01
CA LEU A 220 10.58 19.43 -0.79
C LEU A 220 10.64 20.53 -1.84
N GLN A 221 9.54 20.78 -2.57
CA GLN A 221 9.48 21.87 -3.55
C GLN A 221 9.64 23.24 -2.90
N GLU A 222 9.13 23.40 -1.67
CA GLU A 222 9.26 24.60 -0.85
C GLU A 222 10.62 24.70 -0.12
N ASN A 223 11.48 23.68 -0.20
CA ASN A 223 12.73 23.53 0.54
C ASN A 223 12.56 23.53 2.08
N ILE A 224 11.39 23.12 2.57
CA ILE A 224 11.09 22.98 3.99
C ILE A 224 11.42 21.55 4.42
N PHE A 225 12.71 21.28 4.65
CA PHE A 225 13.20 19.92 4.78
C PHE A 225 12.75 19.19 6.05
N GLU A 226 12.59 19.89 7.16
CA GLU A 226 12.19 19.27 8.42
C GLU A 226 10.75 18.73 8.34
N ASP A 227 9.82 19.46 7.72
CA ASP A 227 8.47 18.96 7.44
C ASP A 227 8.48 17.81 6.44
N ALA A 228 9.35 17.85 5.41
CA ALA A 228 9.49 16.73 4.49
C ALA A 228 10.02 15.45 5.17
N LEU A 229 10.99 15.58 6.08
CA LEU A 229 11.48 14.48 6.91
C LEU A 229 10.37 13.93 7.80
N PHE A 230 9.65 14.80 8.49
CA PHE A 230 8.54 14.42 9.36
C PHE A 230 7.49 13.58 8.62
N HIS A 231 7.04 14.02 7.45
CA HIS A 231 6.06 13.28 6.66
C HIS A 231 6.63 11.95 6.12
N SER A 232 7.92 11.90 5.78
CA SER A 232 8.60 10.66 5.38
C SER A 232 8.68 9.65 6.53
N GLN A 233 8.96 10.10 7.75
CA GLN A 233 9.02 9.27 8.95
C GLN A 233 7.64 8.75 9.35
N GLN A 234 6.61 9.60 9.28
CA GLN A 234 5.23 9.14 9.50
C GLN A 234 4.82 8.07 8.48
N HIS A 235 5.21 8.24 7.21
CA HIS A 235 4.97 7.25 6.17
C HIS A 235 5.68 5.93 6.50
N LEU A 236 6.97 5.98 6.85
CA LEU A 236 7.75 4.82 7.28
C LEU A 236 7.08 4.07 8.44
N GLN A 237 6.69 4.82 9.48
CA GLN A 237 6.09 4.28 10.69
C GLN A 237 4.76 3.57 10.41
N LEU A 238 3.91 4.17 9.59
CA LEU A 238 2.66 3.54 9.15
C LEU A 238 2.95 2.26 8.35
N CYS A 239 3.95 2.28 7.46
CA CYS A 239 4.30 1.11 6.66
C CYS A 239 4.83 -0.05 7.50
N ILE A 240 5.69 0.22 8.47
CA ILE A 240 6.22 -0.79 9.39
C ILE A 240 5.09 -1.41 10.22
N ASN A 241 4.19 -0.57 10.75
CA ASN A 241 3.08 -1.03 11.58
C ASN A 241 2.08 -1.89 10.81
N THR A 242 1.79 -1.51 9.57
CA THR A 242 0.77 -2.19 8.76
C THR A 242 1.31 -3.41 8.03
N PHE A 243 2.53 -3.35 7.51
CA PHE A 243 3.05 -4.36 6.57
C PHE A 243 4.31 -5.08 7.05
N GLY A 244 4.96 -4.60 8.11
CA GLY A 244 6.22 -5.14 8.60
C GLY A 244 7.46 -4.56 7.90
N LEU A 245 8.63 -4.81 8.49
CA LEU A 245 9.91 -4.18 8.14
C LEU A 245 10.40 -4.47 6.72
N ASN A 246 10.07 -5.64 6.17
CA ASN A 246 10.60 -6.08 4.87
C ASN A 246 9.64 -5.79 3.70
N HIS A 247 8.59 -5.01 3.94
CA HIS A 247 7.60 -4.73 2.90
C HIS A 247 8.10 -3.68 1.89
N PRO A 248 7.76 -3.77 0.59
CA PRO A 248 8.15 -2.76 -0.41
C PRO A 248 7.75 -1.32 -0.07
N PHE A 249 6.67 -1.10 0.68
CA PHE A 249 6.31 0.22 1.19
C PHE A 249 7.33 0.80 2.19
N VAL A 250 8.01 -0.04 2.97
CA VAL A 250 9.11 0.38 3.85
C VAL A 250 10.31 0.80 3.00
N ALA A 251 10.62 0.05 1.94
CA ALA A 251 11.66 0.46 0.98
C ALA A 251 11.35 1.81 0.31
N ASP A 252 10.11 2.02 -0.12
CA ASP A 252 9.65 3.31 -0.66
C ASP A 252 9.85 4.45 0.37
N SER A 253 9.53 4.20 1.63
CA SER A 253 9.70 5.16 2.72
C SER A 253 11.15 5.57 2.93
N TYR A 254 12.07 4.60 2.91
CA TYR A 254 13.50 4.86 2.97
C TYR A 254 14.00 5.61 1.74
N ASN A 255 13.47 5.33 0.55
CA ASN A 255 13.77 6.14 -0.64
C ASN A 255 13.30 7.60 -0.47
N TYR A 256 12.15 7.84 0.16
CA TYR A 256 11.67 9.20 0.45
C TYR A 256 12.61 9.91 1.43
N LEU A 257 12.98 9.27 2.55
CA LEU A 257 13.97 9.83 3.48
C LEU A 257 15.31 10.15 2.78
N GLY A 258 15.84 9.18 2.02
CA GLY A 258 17.07 9.37 1.26
C GLY A 258 17.00 10.54 0.27
N SER A 259 15.82 10.76 -0.33
CA SER A 259 15.60 11.91 -1.22
C SER A 259 15.63 13.25 -0.47
N VAL A 260 15.05 13.32 0.73
CA VAL A 260 15.08 14.56 1.52
C VAL A 260 16.51 14.91 1.92
N TYR A 261 17.26 13.94 2.44
CA TYR A 261 18.67 14.14 2.78
C TYR A 261 19.53 14.52 1.57
N ARG A 262 19.24 13.96 0.39
CA ARG A 262 19.91 14.35 -0.86
C ARG A 262 19.66 15.81 -1.20
N GLU A 263 18.41 16.28 -1.14
CA GLU A 263 18.07 17.68 -1.41
C GLU A 263 18.67 18.63 -0.36
N LYS A 264 18.81 18.18 0.91
CA LYS A 264 19.57 18.88 1.97
C LYS A 264 21.09 18.90 1.74
N LYS A 265 21.61 18.12 0.79
CA LYS A 265 23.06 17.87 0.56
C LYS A 265 23.76 17.11 1.69
N GLU A 266 22.98 16.41 2.51
CA GLU A 266 23.42 15.51 3.58
C GLU A 266 23.60 14.10 2.98
N TYR A 267 24.68 13.94 2.22
CA TYR A 267 24.85 12.75 1.36
C TYR A 267 25.13 11.46 2.11
N VAL A 268 25.73 11.53 3.30
CA VAL A 268 26.04 10.33 4.10
C VAL A 268 24.74 9.67 4.55
N GLU A 269 23.84 10.44 5.13
CA GLU A 269 22.50 10.03 5.55
C GLU A 269 21.67 9.56 4.35
N SER A 270 21.73 10.30 3.23
CA SER A 270 21.04 9.92 1.99
C SER A 270 21.44 8.53 1.50
N ILE A 271 22.75 8.24 1.46
CA ILE A 271 23.28 6.92 1.06
C ILE A 271 22.82 5.84 2.05
N GLU A 272 22.83 6.12 3.35
CA GLU A 272 22.37 5.15 4.36
C GLU A 272 20.92 4.73 4.11
N TYR A 273 20.00 5.68 3.92
CA TYR A 273 18.59 5.37 3.66
C TYR A 273 18.38 4.69 2.31
N TYR A 274 19.10 5.09 1.26
CA TYR A 274 19.01 4.37 -0.02
C TYR A 274 19.52 2.94 0.08
N ASN A 275 20.56 2.66 0.88
CA ASN A 275 21.02 1.30 1.13
C ASN A 275 20.00 0.47 1.91
N LYS A 276 19.30 1.07 2.89
CA LYS A 276 18.18 0.42 3.59
C LYS A 276 17.05 0.05 2.62
N ALA A 277 16.66 0.97 1.73
CA ALA A 277 15.66 0.71 0.70
C ALA A 277 16.08 -0.41 -0.27
N LEU A 278 17.34 -0.37 -0.71
CA LEU A 278 17.90 -1.36 -1.63
C LEU A 278 17.93 -2.75 -0.99
N THR A 279 18.33 -2.85 0.27
CA THR A 279 18.38 -4.13 1.02
C THR A 279 17.01 -4.81 1.01
N ILE A 280 15.94 -4.05 1.25
CA ILE A 280 14.57 -4.59 1.23
C ILE A 280 14.16 -4.96 -0.20
N SER A 281 14.49 -4.14 -1.19
CA SER A 281 14.09 -4.35 -2.59
C SER A 281 14.80 -5.53 -3.26
N LEU A 282 15.97 -5.94 -2.76
CA LEU A 282 16.77 -7.05 -3.29
C LEU A 282 16.52 -8.39 -2.58
N ASN A 283 15.84 -8.39 -1.44
CA ASN A 283 15.39 -9.60 -0.75
C ASN A 283 14.25 -10.27 -1.53
#